data_AF-A0A9X8VL14-F1
#
_entry.id   AF-A0A9X8VL14-F1
#
_cell.length_a   1.000
_cell.length_b   1.000
_cell.length_c   1.000
_cell.angle_alpha   90.00
_cell.angle_beta   90.00
_cell.angle_gamma   90.00
#
_symmetry.space_group_name_H-M   'P 1'
#
loop_
_entity.id
_entity.type
_entity.pdbx_description
1 polymer ?
#
loop_
_entity_poly.entity_id
_entity_poly.type
_entity_poly.pdbx_seq_one_letter_code
_entity_poly.pdbx_strand_id
1 'polypeptide(L)'
;RIDQLMHTVEQLLMLSRAGQDFASGHYQHFDWVADVIQPLREELDEMAAQRGQTLGWQLPAAATVNGDPVLLRLLLRNLVENAHRYGPEGGAIQVRLTPQDNGYLLQVIDDGPGIKEEMVGELTQAFRRMDQRYGGSGLGLNIVIRIAQLHQGRLTLENRRDARGLNAQCWLPEKAL
;
A
#
# COMPACT_ATOMS: atom_id res chain seq x y z
N ARG A 1 15.04 -12.08 -13.51
CA ARG A 1 14.22 -13.22 -12.98
C ARG A 1 14.76 -13.73 -11.64
N ILE A 2 16.09 -13.71 -11.40
CA ILE A 2 16.70 -14.01 -10.09
C ILE A 2 16.57 -12.82 -9.11
N ASP A 3 16.72 -11.58 -9.58
CA ASP A 3 16.65 -10.38 -8.71
C ASP A 3 15.26 -10.18 -8.09
N GLN A 4 14.21 -10.46 -8.87
CA GLN A 4 12.83 -10.39 -8.39
C GLN A 4 12.52 -11.46 -7.32
N LEU A 5 13.18 -12.63 -7.39
CA LEU A 5 13.06 -13.66 -6.36
C LEU A 5 13.81 -13.25 -5.08
N MET A 6 15.03 -12.69 -5.20
CA MET A 6 15.77 -12.20 -4.03
C MET A 6 15.03 -11.07 -3.32
N HIS A 7 14.50 -10.10 -4.07
CA HIS A 7 13.70 -9.00 -3.51
C HIS A 7 12.45 -9.51 -2.79
N THR A 8 11.78 -10.53 -3.35
CA THR A 8 10.62 -11.16 -2.70
C THR A 8 11.02 -11.87 -1.41
N VAL A 9 12.15 -12.59 -1.38
CA VAL A 9 12.64 -13.29 -0.19
C VAL A 9 12.97 -12.30 0.93
N GLU A 10 13.62 -11.19 0.61
CA GLU A 10 13.92 -10.11 1.57
C GLU A 10 12.64 -9.54 2.18
N GLN A 11 11.64 -9.23 1.35
CA GLN A 11 10.34 -8.73 1.81
C GLN A 11 9.64 -9.73 2.73
N LEU A 12 9.67 -11.03 2.41
CA LEU A 12 9.07 -12.07 3.26
C LEU A 12 9.82 -12.25 4.60
N LEU A 13 11.15 -12.20 4.59
CA LEU A 13 11.95 -12.25 5.81
C LEU A 13 11.68 -11.04 6.70
N MET A 14 11.54 -9.85 6.11
CA MET A 14 11.17 -8.62 6.81
C MET A 14 9.80 -8.76 7.48
N LEU A 15 8.80 -9.26 6.76
CA LEU A 15 7.45 -9.52 7.31
C LEU A 15 7.46 -10.54 8.44
N SER A 16 8.30 -11.58 8.35
CA SER A 16 8.43 -12.60 9.40
C SER A 16 9.03 -12.02 10.68
N ARG A 17 10.02 -11.12 10.58
CA ARG A 17 10.63 -10.46 11.75
C ARG A 17 9.67 -9.46 12.39
N ALA A 18 9.05 -8.61 11.58
CA ALA A 18 8.05 -7.65 12.03
C ALA A 18 6.90 -8.32 12.79
N GLY A 19 6.43 -9.49 12.34
CA GLY A 19 5.40 -10.24 13.07
C GLY A 19 5.76 -10.56 14.52
N GLN A 20 7.04 -10.83 14.81
CA GLN A 20 7.54 -11.10 16.17
C GLN A 20 7.63 -9.82 17.01
N ASP A 21 8.06 -8.72 16.39
CA ASP A 21 8.19 -7.42 17.07
C ASP A 21 6.81 -6.86 17.46
N PHE A 22 5.84 -6.90 16.54
CA PHE A 22 4.44 -6.52 16.80
C PHE A 22 3.79 -7.42 17.86
N ALA A 23 4.01 -8.74 17.80
CA ALA A 23 3.51 -9.67 18.82
C ALA A 23 4.12 -9.42 20.20
N SER A 24 5.32 -8.84 20.25
CA SER A 24 6.02 -8.43 21.47
C SER A 24 5.68 -7.00 21.90
N GLY A 25 4.74 -6.33 21.23
CA GLY A 25 4.29 -4.98 21.53
C GLY A 25 5.27 -3.86 21.16
N HIS A 26 6.28 -4.14 20.34
CA HIS A 26 7.24 -3.12 19.89
C HIS A 26 6.66 -2.33 18.71
N TYR A 27 6.05 -1.19 19.02
CA TYR A 27 5.60 -0.20 18.06
C TYR A 27 6.47 1.05 18.13
N GLN A 28 6.82 1.61 16.97
CA GLN A 28 7.47 2.92 16.87
C GLN A 28 6.41 4.01 16.74
N HIS A 29 6.68 5.16 17.35
CA HIS A 29 5.87 6.37 17.18
C HIS A 29 6.52 7.25 16.11
N PHE A 30 5.80 7.54 15.03
CA PHE A 30 6.36 8.26 13.88
C PHE A 30 5.27 9.04 13.12
N ASP A 31 5.69 9.93 12.21
CA ASP A 31 4.82 10.69 11.34
C ASP A 31 4.78 10.10 9.92
N TRP A 32 3.59 9.83 9.39
CA TRP A 32 3.42 9.30 8.03
C TRP A 32 4.10 10.14 6.96
N VAL A 33 3.97 11.46 7.05
CA VAL A 33 4.48 12.34 6.00
C VAL A 33 6.01 12.34 6.08
N ALA A 34 6.57 12.62 7.24
CA ALA A 34 8.01 12.75 7.43
C ALA A 34 8.76 11.41 7.32
N ASP A 35 8.24 10.33 7.92
CA ASP A 35 8.98 9.08 8.10
C ASP A 35 8.62 8.00 7.08
N VAL A 36 7.47 8.11 6.39
CA VAL A 36 7.03 7.13 5.38
C VAL A 36 7.02 7.70 3.97
N ILE A 37 6.38 8.85 3.76
CA ILE A 37 6.14 9.37 2.41
C ILE A 37 7.36 10.12 1.88
N GLN A 38 7.92 11.06 2.63
CA GLN A 38 9.07 11.85 2.19
C GLN A 38 10.28 11.00 1.76
N PRO A 39 10.66 9.92 2.46
CA PRO A 39 11.79 9.08 2.06
C PRO A 39 11.59 8.33 0.73
N LEU A 40 10.34 8.17 0.29
CA LEU A 40 10.00 7.46 -0.96
C LEU A 40 9.64 8.42 -2.10
N ARG A 41 9.43 9.70 -1.80
CA ARG A 41 8.77 10.64 -2.70
C ARG A 41 9.54 10.81 -4.01
N GLU A 42 10.82 11.16 -3.90
CA GLU A 42 11.69 11.41 -5.06
C GLU A 42 11.80 10.16 -5.95
N GLU A 43 12.05 9.01 -5.35
CA GLU A 43 12.16 7.75 -6.08
C GLU A 43 10.86 7.35 -6.81
N LEU A 44 9.70 7.53 -6.17
CA LEU A 44 8.41 7.21 -6.78
C LEU A 44 8.01 8.21 -7.86
N ASP A 45 8.34 9.50 -7.66
CA ASP A 45 8.14 10.54 -8.68
C ASP A 45 8.99 10.23 -9.93
N GLU A 46 10.26 9.84 -9.76
CA GLU A 46 11.14 9.41 -10.85
C GLU A 46 10.61 8.15 -11.56
N MET A 47 10.17 7.14 -10.80
CA MET A 47 9.58 5.93 -11.36
C MET A 47 8.36 6.25 -12.24
N ALA A 48 7.43 7.08 -11.75
CA ALA A 48 6.26 7.47 -12.53
C ALA A 48 6.66 8.20 -13.84
N ALA A 49 7.64 9.10 -13.75
CA ALA A 49 8.12 9.87 -14.89
C ALA A 49 8.70 8.99 -16.02
N GLN A 50 9.26 7.81 -15.72
CA GLN A 50 9.77 6.88 -16.73
C GLN A 50 8.70 6.40 -17.72
N ARG A 51 7.42 6.38 -17.31
CA ARG A 51 6.26 6.05 -18.18
C ARG A 51 5.46 7.29 -18.58
N GLY A 52 6.02 8.48 -18.38
CA GLY A 52 5.35 9.76 -18.57
C GLY A 52 4.16 9.97 -17.62
N GLN A 53 4.02 9.16 -16.56
CA GLN A 53 2.93 9.28 -15.60
C GLN A 53 3.20 10.43 -14.63
N THR A 54 2.14 10.99 -14.09
CA THR A 54 2.23 12.03 -13.04
C THR A 54 1.87 11.45 -11.68
N LEU A 55 2.65 11.79 -10.66
CA LEU A 55 2.40 11.38 -9.28
C LEU A 55 2.00 12.60 -8.44
N GLY A 56 0.76 12.61 -7.96
CA GLY A 56 0.20 13.64 -7.11
C GLY A 56 0.22 13.24 -5.64
N TRP A 57 0.47 14.21 -4.75
CA TRP A 57 0.51 14.00 -3.31
C TRP A 57 -0.49 14.92 -2.60
N GLN A 58 -1.46 14.34 -1.89
CA GLN A 58 -2.48 15.05 -1.09
C GLN A 58 -2.36 14.61 0.36
N LEU A 59 -1.59 15.37 1.14
CA LEU A 59 -1.15 14.96 2.48
C LEU A 59 -1.62 15.97 3.53
N PRO A 60 -1.91 15.54 4.77
CA PRO A 60 -2.15 16.45 5.88
C PRO A 60 -0.82 17.10 6.31
N ALA A 61 -0.88 18.12 7.18
CA ALA A 61 0.31 18.77 7.70
C ALA A 61 1.14 17.86 8.63
N ALA A 62 0.46 17.01 9.40
CA ALA A 62 1.04 15.98 10.25
C ALA A 62 0.08 14.80 10.33
N ALA A 63 0.62 13.60 10.50
CA ALA A 63 -0.14 12.36 10.63
C ALA A 63 0.65 11.35 11.46
N THR A 64 0.54 11.47 12.78
CA THR A 64 1.32 10.65 13.72
C THR A 64 0.60 9.34 14.04
N VAL A 65 1.31 8.21 14.05
CA VAL A 65 0.77 6.87 14.35
C VAL A 65 1.77 5.99 15.10
N ASN A 66 1.28 4.86 15.63
CA ASN A 66 2.10 3.78 16.15
C ASN A 66 2.18 2.60 15.17
N GLY A 67 3.38 2.10 14.89
CA GLY A 67 3.58 1.02 13.91
C GLY A 67 5.05 0.79 13.57
N ASP A 68 5.30 0.34 12.35
CA ASP A 68 6.65 0.20 11.79
C ASP A 68 6.72 1.01 10.48
N PRO A 69 7.46 2.14 10.46
CA PRO A 69 7.55 3.00 9.29
C PRO A 69 8.26 2.31 8.12
N VAL A 70 9.15 1.34 8.36
CA VAL A 70 9.82 0.58 7.30
C VAL A 70 8.81 -0.30 6.56
N LEU A 71 7.93 -0.96 7.30
CA LEU A 71 6.85 -1.75 6.70
C LEU A 71 5.85 -0.85 5.96
N LEU A 72 5.48 0.30 6.51
CA LEU A 72 4.55 1.20 5.82
C LEU A 72 5.16 1.82 4.56
N ARG A 73 6.48 2.04 4.52
CA ARG A 73 7.20 2.38 3.28
C ARG A 73 7.06 1.27 2.24
N LEU A 74 7.27 0.02 2.66
CA LEU A 74 7.10 -1.14 1.78
C LEU A 74 5.66 -1.26 1.26
N LEU A 75 4.66 -1.02 2.11
CA LEU A 75 3.25 -0.99 1.72
C LEU A 75 2.97 0.08 0.65
N LEU A 76 3.37 1.33 0.91
CA LEU A 76 3.15 2.45 -0.01
C LEU A 76 3.81 2.18 -1.36
N ARG A 77 5.08 1.75 -1.36
CA ARG A 77 5.81 1.37 -2.57
C ARG A 77 5.03 0.34 -3.38
N ASN A 78 4.59 -0.76 -2.76
CA ASN A 78 3.86 -1.82 -3.47
C ASN A 78 2.55 -1.30 -4.08
N LEU A 79 1.83 -0.41 -3.40
CA LEU A 79 0.62 0.19 -3.95
C LEU A 79 0.92 1.09 -5.17
N VAL A 80 1.93 1.96 -5.07
CA VAL A 80 2.31 2.87 -6.17
C VAL A 80 2.92 2.09 -7.35
N GLU A 81 3.72 1.06 -7.11
CA GLU A 81 4.24 0.18 -8.17
C GLU A 81 3.12 -0.56 -8.91
N ASN A 82 2.08 -0.98 -8.21
CA ASN A 82 0.90 -1.56 -8.84
C ASN A 82 0.18 -0.53 -9.71
N ALA A 83 -0.05 0.68 -9.20
CA ALA A 83 -0.64 1.78 -9.97
C ALA A 83 0.19 2.12 -11.22
N HIS A 84 1.51 2.20 -11.08
CA HIS A 84 2.46 2.45 -12.18
C HIS A 84 2.41 1.36 -13.26
N ARG A 85 2.40 0.09 -12.84
CA ARG A 85 2.41 -1.08 -13.73
C ARG A 85 1.11 -1.25 -14.49
N TYR A 86 -0.04 -1.10 -13.82
CA TYR A 86 -1.36 -1.36 -14.41
C TYR A 86 -2.04 -0.10 -14.97
N GLY A 87 -1.55 1.09 -14.61
CA GLY A 87 -1.99 2.36 -15.16
C GLY A 87 -1.53 2.57 -16.61
N PRO A 88 -2.25 3.40 -17.38
CA PRO A 88 -1.86 3.78 -18.73
C PRO A 88 -0.56 4.61 -18.71
N GLU A 89 0.17 4.60 -19.83
CA GLU A 89 1.26 5.55 -20.06
C GLU A 89 0.69 6.97 -20.12
N GLY A 90 1.42 7.95 -19.58
CA GLY A 90 0.92 9.31 -19.48
C GLY A 90 -0.19 9.53 -18.43
N GLY A 91 -0.65 8.48 -17.73
CA GLY A 91 -1.74 8.56 -16.75
C GLY A 91 -1.35 9.28 -15.46
N ALA A 92 -2.35 9.53 -14.61
CA ALA A 92 -2.15 10.06 -13.27
C ALA A 92 -2.23 8.96 -12.20
N ILE A 93 -1.37 9.10 -11.19
CA ILE A 93 -1.42 8.38 -9.93
C ILE A 93 -1.54 9.42 -8.84
N GLN A 94 -2.50 9.27 -7.94
CA GLN A 94 -2.70 10.17 -6.81
C GLN A 94 -2.56 9.39 -5.51
N VAL A 95 -1.61 9.80 -4.68
CA VAL A 95 -1.51 9.35 -3.29
C VAL A 95 -2.20 10.37 -2.40
N ARG A 96 -3.14 9.91 -1.58
CA ARG A 96 -3.86 10.73 -0.61
C ARG A 96 -3.76 10.09 0.77
N LEU A 97 -3.48 10.92 1.79
CA LEU A 97 -3.58 10.52 3.18
C LEU A 97 -4.61 11.42 3.86
N THR A 98 -5.62 10.84 4.50
CA THR A 98 -6.68 11.59 5.19
C THR A 98 -6.93 11.01 6.57
N PRO A 99 -7.07 11.85 7.63
CA PRO A 99 -7.56 11.40 8.92
C PRO A 99 -8.95 10.77 8.78
N GLN A 100 -9.14 9.58 9.38
CA GLN A 100 -10.42 8.87 9.36
C GLN A 100 -10.55 7.90 10.54
N ASP A 101 -11.68 7.93 11.25
CA ASP A 101 -12.07 6.95 12.27
C ASP A 101 -10.96 6.60 13.28
N ASN A 102 -10.36 7.60 13.95
CA ASN A 102 -9.22 7.44 14.88
C ASN A 102 -7.98 6.79 14.24
N GLY A 103 -7.76 7.10 12.97
CA GLY A 103 -6.62 6.63 12.20
C GLY A 103 -6.45 7.45 10.93
N TYR A 104 -5.80 6.84 9.94
CA TYR A 104 -5.55 7.46 8.64
C TYR A 104 -5.91 6.50 7.53
N LEU A 105 -6.59 7.03 6.52
CA LEU A 105 -6.84 6.36 5.26
C LEU A 105 -5.77 6.78 4.25
N LEU A 106 -4.92 5.84 3.86
CA LEU A 106 -4.03 5.97 2.72
C LEU A 106 -4.75 5.47 1.47
N GLN A 107 -4.82 6.32 0.44
CA GLN A 107 -5.39 5.98 -0.85
C GLN A 107 -4.32 6.11 -1.93
N VAL A 108 -4.22 5.11 -2.80
CA VAL A 108 -3.47 5.18 -4.06
C VAL A 108 -4.46 4.99 -5.20
N ILE A 109 -4.64 6.04 -5.98
CA ILE A 109 -5.67 6.15 -7.01
C ILE A 109 -4.98 6.23 -8.37
N ASP A 110 -5.37 5.38 -9.32
CA ASP A 110 -4.82 5.38 -10.68
C ASP A 110 -5.90 5.54 -11.76
N ASP A 111 -5.47 5.80 -12.99
CA ASP A 111 -6.31 5.87 -14.21
C ASP A 111 -6.34 4.54 -14.99
N GLY A 112 -5.99 3.43 -14.34
CA GLY A 112 -5.92 2.10 -14.93
C GLY A 112 -7.28 1.54 -15.39
N PRO A 113 -7.31 0.29 -15.86
CA PRO A 113 -8.56 -0.34 -16.31
C PRO A 113 -9.55 -0.63 -15.18
N GLY A 114 -9.12 -0.49 -13.92
CA GLY A 114 -9.82 -0.99 -12.74
C GLY A 114 -9.70 -2.52 -12.60
N ILE A 115 -10.45 -3.07 -11.66
CA ILE A 115 -10.57 -4.51 -11.42
C ILE A 115 -11.95 -4.97 -11.90
N LYS A 116 -12.04 -6.12 -12.56
CA LYS A 116 -13.33 -6.72 -12.93
C LYS A 116 -14.18 -6.96 -11.68
N GLU A 117 -15.46 -6.69 -11.73
CA GLU A 117 -16.37 -6.74 -10.57
C GLU A 117 -16.35 -8.10 -9.84
N GLU A 118 -16.26 -9.18 -10.61
CA GLU A 118 -16.08 -10.57 -10.13
C GLU A 118 -14.81 -10.74 -9.28
N MET A 119 -13.73 -10.07 -9.67
CA MET A 119 -12.44 -10.11 -9.00
C MET A 119 -12.39 -9.20 -7.76
N VAL A 120 -13.18 -8.12 -7.71
CA VAL A 120 -13.28 -7.25 -6.51
C VAL A 120 -13.86 -8.02 -5.33
N GLY A 121 -14.94 -8.77 -5.57
CA GLY A 121 -15.57 -9.62 -4.56
C GLY A 121 -14.63 -10.74 -4.08
N GLU A 122 -13.95 -11.42 -5.00
CA GLU A 122 -12.98 -12.46 -4.67
C GLU A 122 -11.77 -11.94 -3.90
N LEU A 123 -11.17 -10.82 -4.34
CA LEU A 123 -10.04 -10.19 -3.66
C LEU A 123 -10.44 -9.72 -2.25
N THR A 124 -11.57 -9.03 -2.12
CA THR A 124 -12.07 -8.57 -0.82
C THR A 124 -12.36 -9.75 0.12
N GLN A 125 -12.93 -10.84 -0.40
CA GLN A 125 -13.17 -12.04 0.38
C GLN A 125 -11.88 -12.79 0.72
N ALA A 126 -10.91 -12.85 -0.19
CA ALA A 126 -9.58 -13.40 0.07
C ALA A 126 -8.78 -12.56 1.08
N PHE A 127 -9.02 -11.25 1.16
CA PHE A 127 -8.43 -10.41 2.21
C PHE A 127 -9.03 -10.74 3.58
N ARG A 128 -10.33 -11.10 3.63
CA ARG A 128 -11.00 -11.55 4.87
C ARG A 128 -10.64 -12.99 5.23
N ARG A 129 -10.57 -13.89 4.25
CA ARG A 129 -10.21 -15.30 4.38
C ARG A 129 -8.70 -15.39 4.17
N MET A 130 -7.91 -15.32 5.24
CA MET A 130 -6.44 -15.32 5.35
C MET A 130 -5.62 -16.33 4.47
N ASP A 131 -5.92 -16.51 3.18
CA ASP A 131 -5.49 -17.66 2.38
C ASP A 131 -4.45 -17.21 1.33
N GLN A 132 -3.26 -17.80 1.42
CA GLN A 132 -2.03 -17.44 0.69
C GLN A 132 -2.04 -17.86 -0.81
N ARG A 133 -3.22 -18.10 -1.40
CA ARG A 133 -3.36 -18.90 -2.62
C ARG A 133 -3.49 -18.15 -3.94
N TYR A 134 -2.94 -16.94 -4.06
CA TYR A 134 -2.82 -16.30 -5.39
C TYR A 134 -1.36 -16.17 -5.79
N GLY A 135 -0.87 -17.23 -6.43
CA GLY A 135 0.42 -17.30 -7.09
C GLY A 135 0.34 -16.79 -8.53
N GLY A 136 1.29 -15.92 -8.89
CA GLY A 136 1.41 -15.31 -10.22
C GLY A 136 0.82 -13.91 -10.23
N SER A 137 1.66 -12.87 -10.25
CA SER A 137 1.28 -11.44 -10.16
C SER A 137 0.93 -10.89 -8.76
N GLY A 138 0.56 -11.74 -7.78
CA GLY A 138 -0.06 -11.33 -6.49
C GLY A 138 0.84 -11.08 -5.27
N LEU A 139 2.18 -11.06 -5.41
CA LEU A 139 3.09 -10.88 -4.26
C LEU A 139 2.98 -9.51 -3.60
N GLY A 140 2.96 -8.44 -4.39
CA GLY A 140 2.93 -7.07 -3.84
C GLY A 140 1.67 -6.78 -3.05
N LEU A 141 0.53 -7.28 -3.51
CA LEU A 141 -0.74 -7.11 -2.80
C LEU A 141 -0.80 -7.96 -1.53
N ASN A 142 -0.25 -9.18 -1.54
CA ASN A 142 -0.10 -10.01 -0.34
C ASN A 142 0.78 -9.35 0.74
N ILE A 143 1.83 -8.65 0.32
CA ILE A 143 2.68 -7.86 1.22
C ILE A 143 1.87 -6.72 1.85
N VAL A 144 1.14 -5.94 1.05
CA VAL A 144 0.27 -4.85 1.53
C VAL A 144 -0.75 -5.39 2.55
N ILE A 145 -1.42 -6.50 2.25
CA ILE A 145 -2.39 -7.13 3.15
C ILE A 145 -1.75 -7.51 4.48
N ARG A 146 -0.59 -8.17 4.43
CA ARG A 146 0.10 -8.62 5.64
C ARG A 146 0.53 -7.45 6.51
N ILE A 147 1.04 -6.38 5.90
CA ILE A 147 1.46 -5.18 6.62
C ILE A 147 0.25 -4.49 7.25
N ALA A 148 -0.85 -4.34 6.50
CA ALA A 148 -2.09 -3.77 7.02
C ALA A 148 -2.60 -4.58 8.22
N GLN A 149 -2.58 -5.91 8.14
CA GLN A 149 -2.97 -6.78 9.25
C GLN A 149 -2.07 -6.65 10.49
N LEU A 150 -0.75 -6.59 10.30
CA LEU A 150 0.19 -6.37 11.42
C LEU A 150 -0.13 -5.08 12.17
N HIS A 151 -0.55 -4.05 11.44
CA HIS A 151 -0.98 -2.76 11.98
C HIS A 151 -2.46 -2.69 12.37
N GLN A 152 -3.18 -3.82 12.39
CA GLN A 152 -4.61 -3.88 12.69
C GLN A 152 -5.49 -3.02 11.76
N GLY A 153 -4.96 -2.68 10.58
CA GLY A 153 -5.63 -1.93 9.54
C GLY A 153 -6.42 -2.80 8.57
N ARG A 154 -6.96 -2.16 7.53
CA ARG A 154 -7.77 -2.81 6.51
C ARG A 154 -7.43 -2.27 5.12
N LEU A 155 -7.15 -3.19 4.20
CA LEU A 155 -7.08 -2.92 2.77
C LEU A 155 -8.46 -3.14 2.12
N THR A 156 -8.86 -2.22 1.25
CA THR A 156 -10.04 -2.31 0.39
C THR A 156 -9.65 -1.85 -1.01
N LEU A 157 -10.11 -2.55 -2.05
CA LEU A 157 -9.88 -2.19 -3.44
C LEU A 157 -11.23 -1.88 -4.09
N GLU A 158 -11.37 -0.69 -4.66
CA GLU A 158 -12.61 -0.27 -5.30
C GLU A 158 -12.31 0.39 -6.63
N ASN A 159 -13.11 0.10 -7.65
CA ASN A 159 -13.06 0.89 -8.87
C ASN A 159 -13.48 2.32 -8.56
N ARG A 160 -12.84 3.26 -9.26
CA ARG A 160 -13.23 4.67 -9.22
C ARG A 160 -14.67 4.84 -9.66
N ARG A 161 -15.38 5.76 -9.01
CA ARG A 161 -16.79 6.07 -9.30
C ARG A 161 -16.95 7.22 -10.30
N ASP A 162 -15.93 8.09 -10.35
CA ASP A 162 -15.87 9.29 -11.16
C ASP A 162 -15.32 9.03 -12.57
N ALA A 163 -14.43 8.05 -12.71
CA ALA A 163 -13.75 7.71 -13.95
C ALA A 163 -13.33 6.22 -13.96
N ARG A 164 -12.68 5.78 -15.04
CA ARG A 164 -11.97 4.48 -15.03
C ARG A 164 -10.77 4.58 -14.10
N GLY A 165 -10.41 3.47 -13.47
CA GLY A 165 -9.27 3.37 -12.57
C GLY A 165 -9.57 2.63 -11.30
N LEU A 166 -8.53 2.41 -10.51
CA LEU A 166 -8.60 1.74 -9.22
C LEU A 166 -8.31 2.73 -8.09
N ASN A 167 -9.00 2.57 -6.98
CA ASN A 167 -8.71 3.21 -5.71
C ASN A 167 -8.35 2.13 -4.68
N ALA A 168 -7.05 1.98 -4.43
CA ALA A 168 -6.53 1.12 -3.39
C ALA A 168 -6.49 1.87 -2.06
N GLN A 169 -7.28 1.40 -1.09
CA GLN A 169 -7.56 2.09 0.16
C GLN A 169 -7.06 1.27 1.34
N CYS A 170 -6.07 1.78 2.07
CA CYS A 170 -5.54 1.17 3.28
C CYS A 170 -5.83 2.07 4.48
N TRP A 171 -6.77 1.66 5.32
CA TRP A 171 -7.01 2.32 6.60
C TRP A 171 -6.14 1.72 7.69
N LEU A 172 -5.50 2.57 8.51
CA LEU A 172 -4.64 2.17 9.61
C LEU A 172 -4.99 2.99 10.87
N PRO A 173 -5.11 2.36 12.05
CA PRO A 173 -5.43 3.07 13.28
C PRO A 173 -4.27 3.97 13.72
N GLU A 174 -4.58 5.05 14.45
CA GLU A 174 -3.56 5.93 15.03
C GLU A 174 -2.71 5.19 16.09
N LYS A 175 -3.37 4.30 16.84
CA LYS A 175 -2.75 3.45 17.85
C LYS A 175 -3.17 2.01 17.59
N ALA A 176 -2.21 1.13 17.30
CA ALA A 176 -2.44 -0.30 17.44
C ALA A 176 -2.67 -0.62 18.92
N LEU A 177 -3.77 -1.30 19.25
CA LEU A 177 -4.11 -1.71 20.62
C LEU A 177 -3.25 -2.90 21.07
#